data_AF-K3XB84-F1
#
_entry.id   AF-K3XB84-F1
#
_cell.length_a   1.000
_cell.length_b   1.000
_cell.length_c   1.000
_cell.angle_alpha   90.00
_cell.angle_beta   90.00
_cell.angle_gamma   90.00
#
_symmetry.space_group_name_H-M   'P 1'
#
loop_
_entity.id
_entity.type
_entity.pdbx_description
1 polymer ?
#
loop_
_entity_poly.entity_id
_entity_poly.type
_entity_poly.pdbx_seq_one_letter_code
_entity_poly.pdbx_strand_id
1 'polypeptide(L)'
;MVQFAAFLTATALATLALVTTHPGQHHAIRTDAEIIHRKLFRANAHRSLKACANSPHLRKLKEQTVARRTAKAEQLRQEQAVRRRLSASTVLATSHKSSLTSVTTTTDTATLFGTDPKCVLQPEVTQGPYYVSGELIRTDIREEQAGIDLYAELQIIDVNTCTAVENMYVDFWHCNTTGVYSGVIASGNGNSADTTNIGKTFNRGLAPTDSNGVVSFTTTFPGHYTGRASHIHVLGSHDGTVLANKTYSGGKAAHVGQIFLTKILSPKWRLRPSTQ
;
A
#
# COMPACT_ATOMS: atom_id res chain seq x y z
N MET A 1 -30.53 38.23 -57.78
CA MET A 1 -29.06 38.26 -57.97
C MET A 1 -28.51 38.99 -56.74
N VAL A 2 -27.71 38.44 -55.84
CA VAL A 2 -26.61 37.47 -55.94
C VAL A 2 -26.55 36.63 -54.64
N GLN A 3 -26.13 35.37 -54.75
CA GLN A 3 -25.93 34.37 -53.67
C GLN A 3 -24.59 34.54 -52.90
N PHE A 4 -24.42 33.68 -51.87
CA PHE A 4 -23.20 33.26 -51.13
C PHE A 4 -22.89 34.05 -49.85
N ALA A 5 -22.53 33.47 -48.70
CA ALA A 5 -22.39 32.08 -48.26
C ALA A 5 -22.48 32.03 -46.72
N ALA A 6 -22.85 30.88 -46.18
CA ALA A 6 -22.88 30.59 -44.75
C ALA A 6 -21.47 30.53 -44.15
N PHE A 7 -21.30 31.11 -42.96
CA PHE A 7 -20.26 30.67 -42.01
C PHE A 7 -20.83 30.67 -40.58
N LEU A 8 -21.21 29.46 -40.14
CA LEU A 8 -21.37 29.10 -38.74
C LEU A 8 -19.97 29.03 -38.13
N THR A 9 -19.59 30.01 -37.32
CA THR A 9 -18.43 29.87 -36.44
C THR A 9 -18.90 29.32 -35.09
N ALA A 10 -18.86 27.99 -34.97
CA ALA A 10 -18.91 27.33 -33.68
C ALA A 10 -17.62 27.65 -32.92
N THR A 11 -17.70 28.52 -31.90
CA THR A 11 -16.62 28.70 -30.94
C THR A 11 -16.55 27.47 -30.05
N ALA A 12 -15.71 26.51 -30.44
CA ALA A 12 -15.26 25.46 -29.54
C ALA A 12 -14.37 26.12 -28.46
N LEU A 13 -14.92 26.37 -27.27
CA LEU A 13 -14.10 26.57 -26.08
C LEU A 13 -13.38 25.25 -25.82
N ALA A 14 -12.15 25.14 -26.32
CA ALA A 14 -11.21 24.15 -25.83
C ALA A 14 -10.90 24.53 -24.37
N THR A 15 -11.62 23.92 -23.43
CA THR A 15 -11.17 23.84 -22.05
C THR A 15 -9.87 23.05 -22.06
N LEU A 16 -8.74 23.74 -22.18
CA LEU A 16 -7.45 23.23 -21.76
C LEU A 16 -7.62 22.90 -20.27
N ALA A 17 -7.94 21.65 -19.97
CA ALA A 17 -7.65 21.09 -18.67
C ALA A 17 -6.14 21.25 -18.50
N LEU A 18 -5.74 22.22 -17.67
CA LEU A 18 -4.39 22.31 -17.16
C LEU A 18 -4.12 20.99 -16.46
N VAL A 19 -3.51 20.06 -17.18
CA VAL A 19 -2.84 18.92 -16.57
C VAL A 19 -1.70 19.55 -15.78
N THR A 20 -1.92 19.76 -14.49
CA THR A 20 -0.83 19.99 -13.56
C THR A 20 -0.02 18.71 -13.55
N THR A 21 0.92 18.62 -14.47
CA THR A 21 2.00 17.64 -14.43
C THR A 21 2.75 17.92 -13.13
N HIS A 22 2.45 17.17 -12.06
CA HIS A 22 3.36 17.13 -10.92
C HIS A 22 4.70 16.63 -11.48
N PRO A 23 5.77 17.43 -11.43
CA PRO A 23 7.08 16.96 -11.83
C PRO A 23 7.34 15.70 -11.03
N GLY A 24 7.76 14.62 -11.72
CA GLY A 24 8.29 13.46 -11.02
C GLY A 24 9.20 13.97 -9.92
N GLN A 25 9.02 13.47 -8.68
CA GLN A 25 9.76 13.95 -7.51
C GLN A 25 11.28 13.78 -7.75
N HIS A 26 11.90 14.72 -8.45
CA HIS A 26 13.20 15.21 -8.08
C HIS A 26 13.03 15.64 -6.64
N HIS A 27 13.78 15.01 -5.75
CA HIS A 27 13.81 15.36 -4.34
C HIS A 27 14.16 16.84 -4.23
N ALA A 28 13.15 17.72 -4.23
CA ALA A 28 13.28 18.99 -3.56
C ALA A 28 13.72 18.61 -2.14
N ILE A 29 14.90 19.08 -1.75
CA ILE A 29 15.43 18.86 -0.41
C ILE A 29 14.31 19.24 0.55
N ARG A 30 13.77 18.26 1.27
CA ARG A 30 12.72 18.52 2.24
C ARG A 30 13.23 19.57 3.20
N THR A 31 12.43 20.59 3.45
CA THR A 31 12.81 21.64 4.38
C THR A 31 12.96 21.05 5.79
N ASP A 32 13.80 21.64 6.62
CA ASP A 32 13.93 21.21 8.01
C ASP A 32 12.59 21.26 8.74
N ALA A 33 11.74 22.24 8.39
CA ALA A 33 10.37 22.35 8.90
C ALA A 33 9.51 21.13 8.55
N GLU A 34 9.54 20.63 7.30
CA GLU A 34 8.82 19.41 6.89
C GLU A 34 9.35 18.18 7.62
N ILE A 35 10.66 18.08 7.81
CA ILE A 35 11.29 16.97 8.55
C ILE A 35 10.87 17.00 10.02
N ILE A 36 10.89 18.17 10.66
CA ILE A 36 10.48 18.37 12.04
C ILE A 36 8.99 18.05 12.20
N HIS A 37 8.14 18.58 11.32
CA HIS A 37 6.71 18.30 11.33
C HIS A 37 6.42 16.80 11.22
N ARG A 38 7.14 16.09 10.33
CA ARG A 38 7.03 14.63 10.20
C ARG A 38 7.45 13.88 11.46
N LYS A 39 8.54 14.32 12.10
CA LYS A 39 8.99 13.73 13.37
C LYS A 39 7.97 13.95 14.48
N LEU A 40 7.41 15.15 14.58
CA LEU A 40 6.41 15.53 15.59
C LEU A 40 5.10 14.75 15.39
N PHE A 41 4.57 14.69 14.17
CA PHE A 41 3.37 13.91 13.87
C PHE A 41 3.54 12.45 14.28
N ARG A 42 4.66 11.83 13.89
CA ARG A 42 4.95 10.43 14.24
C ARG A 42 5.02 10.25 15.77
N ALA A 43 5.72 11.15 16.47
CA ALA A 43 5.83 11.09 17.93
C ALA A 43 4.46 11.24 18.62
N ASN A 44 3.62 12.15 18.14
CA ASN A 44 2.27 12.38 18.67
C ASN A 44 1.36 11.19 18.40
N ALA A 45 1.36 10.64 17.19
CA ALA A 45 0.55 9.47 16.86
C ALA A 45 0.96 8.23 17.69
N HIS A 46 2.26 8.00 17.91
CA HIS A 46 2.72 6.97 18.86
C HIS A 46 2.23 7.22 20.29
N ARG A 47 2.29 8.48 20.76
CA ARG A 47 1.82 8.85 22.10
C ARG A 47 0.32 8.59 22.25
N SER A 48 -0.50 9.02 21.28
CA SER A 48 -1.95 8.83 21.31
C SER A 48 -2.32 7.36 21.29
N LEU A 49 -1.66 6.56 20.44
CA LEU A 49 -1.90 5.12 20.39
C LEU A 49 -1.45 4.42 21.69
N LYS A 50 -0.38 4.89 22.33
CA LYS A 50 0.03 4.41 23.65
C LYS A 50 -0.98 4.78 24.74
N ALA A 51 -1.59 5.97 24.66
CA ALA A 51 -2.68 6.36 25.58
C ALA A 51 -3.89 5.43 25.44
N CYS A 52 -4.17 4.95 24.22
CA CYS A 52 -5.21 3.96 23.97
C CYS A 52 -4.89 2.54 24.48
N ALA A 53 -3.62 2.22 24.76
CA ALA A 53 -3.15 0.84 24.97
C ALA A 53 -3.89 0.08 26.08
N ASN A 54 -4.37 0.80 27.11
CA ASN A 54 -5.07 0.23 28.25
C ASN A 54 -6.60 0.31 28.14
N SER A 55 -7.14 0.91 27.07
CA SER A 55 -8.58 0.95 26.85
C SER A 55 -9.14 -0.48 26.68
N PRO A 56 -10.34 -0.78 27.22
CA PRO A 56 -10.97 -2.10 27.04
C PRO A 56 -11.13 -2.47 25.57
N HIS A 57 -11.48 -1.48 24.73
CA HIS A 57 -11.63 -1.67 23.28
C HIS A 57 -10.32 -2.09 22.61
N LEU A 58 -9.22 -1.37 22.84
CA LEU A 58 -7.95 -1.70 22.19
C LEU A 58 -7.33 -3.00 22.74
N ARG A 59 -7.56 -3.33 24.01
CA ARG A 59 -7.17 -4.64 24.57
C ARG A 59 -7.87 -5.80 23.84
N LYS A 60 -9.19 -5.70 23.68
CA LYS A 60 -9.98 -6.69 22.93
C LYS A 60 -9.47 -6.82 21.48
N LEU A 61 -9.23 -5.69 20.81
CA LEU A 61 -8.69 -5.69 19.45
C LEU A 61 -7.31 -6.34 19.37
N LYS A 62 -6.43 -6.14 20.36
CA LYS A 62 -5.11 -6.80 20.41
C LYS A 62 -5.23 -8.31 20.53
N GLU A 63 -6.09 -8.80 21.42
CA GLU A 63 -6.34 -10.24 21.61
C GLU A 63 -6.86 -10.88 20.31
N GLN A 64 -7.85 -10.25 19.67
CA GLN A 64 -8.39 -10.69 18.38
C GLN A 64 -7.35 -10.66 17.27
N THR A 65 -6.48 -9.64 17.24
CA THR A 65 -5.41 -9.51 16.25
C THR A 65 -4.38 -10.63 16.37
N VAL A 66 -3.98 -11.03 17.59
CA VAL A 66 -3.09 -12.17 17.78
C VAL A 66 -3.73 -13.44 17.21
N ALA A 67 -4.98 -13.75 17.61
CA ALA A 67 -5.66 -14.95 17.16
C ALA A 67 -5.80 -15.01 15.63
N ARG A 68 -6.20 -13.90 15.01
CA ARG A 68 -6.37 -13.79 13.55
C ARG A 68 -5.04 -13.98 12.80
N ARG A 69 -3.97 -13.29 13.24
CA ARG A 69 -2.65 -13.40 12.59
C ARG A 69 -2.03 -14.77 12.75
N THR A 70 -2.24 -15.42 13.89
CA THR A 70 -1.85 -16.81 14.12
C THR A 70 -2.53 -17.75 13.14
N ALA A 71 -3.87 -17.71 13.07
CA ALA A 71 -4.64 -18.54 12.15
C ALA A 71 -4.22 -18.32 10.70
N LYS A 72 -4.01 -17.06 10.30
CA LYS A 72 -3.54 -16.75 8.95
C LYS A 72 -2.13 -17.29 8.69
N ALA A 73 -1.20 -17.12 9.62
CA ALA A 73 0.16 -17.64 9.48
C ALA A 73 0.18 -19.17 9.36
N GLU A 74 -0.66 -19.88 10.12
CA GLU A 74 -0.83 -21.33 10.03
C GLU A 74 -1.40 -21.75 8.69
N GLN A 75 -2.48 -21.10 8.23
CA GLN A 75 -3.05 -21.32 6.91
C GLN A 75 -1.99 -21.17 5.81
N LEU A 76 -1.22 -20.07 5.83
CA LEU A 76 -0.18 -19.81 4.84
C LEU A 76 0.94 -20.86 4.87
N ARG A 77 1.31 -21.33 6.06
CA ARG A 77 2.29 -22.42 6.20
C ARG A 77 1.80 -23.71 5.57
N GLN A 78 0.51 -24.04 5.71
CA GLN A 78 -0.10 -25.22 5.10
C GLN A 78 -0.14 -25.09 3.57
N GLU A 79 -0.60 -23.95 3.05
CA GLU A 79 -0.62 -23.66 1.61
C GLU A 79 0.80 -23.73 0.99
N GLN A 80 1.80 -23.19 1.70
CA GLN A 80 3.19 -23.22 1.25
C GLN A 80 3.87 -24.57 1.48
N ALA A 81 3.46 -25.38 2.44
CA ALA A 81 4.03 -26.72 2.66
C ALA A 81 3.89 -27.59 1.40
N VAL A 82 2.78 -27.44 0.69
CA VAL A 82 2.51 -28.10 -0.61
C VAL A 82 3.39 -27.52 -1.73
N ARG A 83 3.85 -26.26 -1.60
CA ARG A 83 4.65 -25.53 -2.58
C ARG A 83 6.14 -25.43 -2.24
N ARG A 84 6.62 -26.10 -1.19
CA ARG A 84 7.97 -25.90 -0.62
C ARG A 84 9.05 -26.13 -1.68
N ARG A 85 9.73 -25.04 -2.06
CA ARG A 85 10.86 -25.04 -3.00
C ARG A 85 12.24 -25.03 -2.32
N LEU A 86 12.31 -24.75 -1.02
CA LEU A 86 13.57 -24.61 -0.27
C LEU A 86 13.61 -25.57 0.93
N SER A 87 14.79 -26.12 1.22
CA SER A 87 14.99 -27.01 2.38
C SER A 87 14.99 -26.21 3.69
N ALA A 88 14.53 -26.85 4.78
CA ALA A 88 14.53 -26.23 6.09
C ALA A 88 15.95 -25.82 6.53
N SER A 89 16.96 -26.65 6.24
CA SER A 89 18.36 -26.35 6.57
C SER A 89 18.87 -25.08 5.88
N THR A 90 18.52 -24.85 4.61
CA THR A 90 18.89 -23.61 3.91
C THR A 90 18.23 -22.38 4.51
N VAL A 91 16.95 -22.49 4.88
CA VAL A 91 16.21 -21.37 5.52
C VAL A 91 16.82 -21.05 6.88
N LEU A 92 17.05 -22.05 7.74
CA LEU A 92 17.65 -21.87 9.06
C LEU A 92 19.08 -21.31 9.02
N ALA A 93 19.87 -21.66 8.00
CA ALA A 93 21.21 -21.13 7.80
C ALA A 93 21.22 -19.70 7.23
N THR A 94 20.07 -19.18 6.77
CA THR A 94 19.98 -17.83 6.20
C THR A 94 19.78 -16.80 7.30
N SER A 95 20.73 -15.86 7.42
CA SER A 95 20.56 -14.72 8.32
C SER A 95 19.44 -13.80 7.82
N HIS A 96 18.33 -13.77 8.54
CA HIS A 96 17.21 -12.86 8.31
C HIS A 96 17.39 -11.48 8.94
N LYS A 97 18.62 -11.12 9.37
CA LYS A 97 18.97 -9.80 9.94
C LYS A 97 18.02 -9.29 11.04
N SER A 98 17.36 -10.21 11.75
CA SER A 98 16.56 -9.91 12.93
C SER A 98 17.44 -9.89 14.18
N SER A 99 17.17 -8.97 15.10
CA SER A 99 17.74 -8.98 16.45
C SER A 99 16.93 -9.85 17.42
N LEU A 100 15.78 -10.37 17.00
CA LEU A 100 14.97 -11.28 17.80
C LEU A 100 15.63 -12.67 17.77
N THR A 101 16.22 -13.05 18.91
CA THR A 101 16.82 -14.37 19.12
C THR A 101 15.82 -15.33 19.76
N SER A 102 16.15 -16.62 19.82
CA SER A 102 15.35 -17.66 20.49
C SER A 102 13.94 -17.88 19.93
N VAL A 103 13.71 -17.50 18.67
CA VAL A 103 12.47 -17.86 17.96
C VAL A 103 12.58 -19.31 17.49
N THR A 104 11.69 -20.16 17.99
CA THR A 104 11.56 -21.56 17.65
C THR A 104 10.20 -21.81 17.00
N THR A 105 9.95 -23.05 16.56
CA THR A 105 8.63 -23.48 16.09
C THR A 105 7.55 -23.45 17.17
N THR A 106 7.94 -23.37 18.44
CA THR A 106 7.07 -23.35 19.62
C THR A 106 6.95 -21.97 20.26
N THR A 107 7.56 -20.94 19.67
CA THR A 107 7.42 -19.56 20.18
C THR A 107 5.96 -19.14 20.19
N ASP A 108 5.52 -18.60 21.32
CA ASP A 108 4.18 -18.07 21.47
C ASP A 108 3.89 -17.00 20.41
N THR A 109 2.78 -17.19 19.71
CA THR A 109 2.31 -16.31 18.66
C THR A 109 2.02 -14.90 19.15
N ALA A 110 1.71 -14.70 20.43
CA ALA A 110 1.61 -13.37 21.01
C ALA A 110 2.96 -12.62 21.00
N THR A 111 4.08 -13.34 21.10
CA THR A 111 5.43 -12.74 20.94
C THR A 111 5.65 -12.26 19.50
N LEU A 112 5.09 -12.99 18.52
CA LEU A 112 5.23 -12.67 17.10
C LEU A 112 4.25 -11.56 16.65
N PHE A 113 3.00 -11.60 17.12
CA PHE A 113 1.89 -10.81 16.59
C PHE A 113 1.25 -9.84 17.59
N GLY A 114 1.44 -10.06 18.90
CA GLY A 114 0.83 -9.27 19.98
C GLY A 114 1.67 -8.09 20.45
N THR A 115 2.86 -7.92 19.86
CA THR A 115 3.74 -6.79 20.15
C THR A 115 3.18 -5.48 19.56
N ASP A 116 3.63 -4.37 20.11
CA ASP A 116 3.17 -3.02 19.77
C ASP A 116 3.15 -2.73 18.25
N PRO A 117 2.26 -1.81 17.82
CA PRO A 117 2.10 -1.39 16.43
C PRO A 117 3.45 -1.12 15.77
N LYS A 118 3.77 -1.93 14.75
CA LYS A 118 5.08 -1.94 14.07
C LYS A 118 5.32 -0.70 13.22
N CYS A 119 4.24 -0.09 12.75
CA CYS A 119 4.25 1.12 11.95
C CYS A 119 3.09 2.00 12.42
N VAL A 120 3.34 3.30 12.54
CA VAL A 120 2.29 4.31 12.66
C VAL A 120 2.29 5.08 11.34
N LEU A 121 1.10 5.38 10.82
CA LEU A 121 0.96 6.11 9.57
C LEU A 121 1.78 7.40 9.61
N GLN A 122 2.43 7.71 8.49
CA GLN A 122 3.18 8.95 8.35
C GLN A 122 2.21 10.12 8.16
N PRO A 123 2.63 11.38 8.42
CA PRO A 123 1.79 12.51 8.03
C PRO A 123 1.48 12.43 6.54
N GLU A 124 0.34 13.01 6.16
CA GLU A 124 -0.14 13.00 4.80
C GLU A 124 0.98 13.32 3.82
N VAL A 125 1.22 12.40 2.91
CA VAL A 125 2.14 12.60 1.78
C VAL A 125 1.32 12.87 0.54
N THR A 126 1.92 13.53 -0.44
CA THR A 126 1.30 13.62 -1.75
C THR A 126 1.02 12.21 -2.27
N GLN A 127 -0.17 12.04 -2.82
CA GLN A 127 -0.69 10.82 -3.44
C GLN A 127 0.30 10.19 -4.45
N GLY A 128 1.20 11.01 -5.01
CA GLY A 128 2.17 10.60 -6.01
C GLY A 128 1.54 10.52 -7.39
N PRO A 129 2.35 10.51 -8.46
CA PRO A 129 1.86 10.66 -9.83
C PRO A 129 1.16 9.41 -10.38
N TYR A 130 1.11 8.31 -9.62
CA TYR A 130 0.70 6.99 -10.11
C TYR A 130 -0.58 6.45 -9.47
N TYR A 131 -1.34 7.31 -8.79
CA TYR A 131 -2.69 6.95 -8.36
C TYR A 131 -3.63 6.87 -9.56
N VAL A 132 -4.52 5.88 -9.53
CA VAL A 132 -5.57 5.68 -10.53
C VAL A 132 -6.90 5.67 -9.77
N SER A 133 -7.87 6.42 -10.27
CA SER A 133 -9.22 6.46 -9.72
C SER A 133 -10.04 5.27 -10.22
N GLY A 134 -10.98 4.78 -9.40
CA GLY A 134 -11.90 3.71 -9.79
C GLY A 134 -11.28 2.31 -9.72
N GLU A 135 -10.34 2.09 -8.79
CA GLU A 135 -9.73 0.78 -8.54
C GLU A 135 -10.79 -0.29 -8.25
N LEU A 136 -10.44 -1.55 -8.57
CA LEU A 136 -11.31 -2.70 -8.35
C LEU A 136 -11.40 -3.02 -6.86
N ILE A 137 -12.61 -3.31 -6.38
CA ILE A 137 -12.79 -3.81 -5.02
C ILE A 137 -12.35 -5.28 -4.97
N ARG A 138 -11.14 -5.54 -4.45
CA ARG A 138 -10.51 -6.87 -4.35
C ARG A 138 -9.37 -6.88 -3.34
N THR A 139 -9.07 -8.07 -2.82
CA THR A 139 -8.02 -8.27 -1.80
C THR A 139 -6.83 -9.08 -2.31
N ASP A 140 -6.98 -9.96 -3.31
CA ASP A 140 -5.84 -10.49 -4.05
C ASP A 140 -5.55 -9.58 -5.24
N ILE A 141 -4.38 -8.93 -5.22
CA ILE A 141 -3.99 -7.90 -6.18
C ILE A 141 -2.76 -8.32 -6.99
N ARG A 142 -2.27 -9.56 -6.84
CA ARG A 142 -1.02 -10.00 -7.49
C ARG A 142 -1.10 -10.07 -9.00
N GLU A 143 -2.26 -10.51 -9.51
CA GLU A 143 -2.41 -10.94 -10.90
C GLU A 143 -1.27 -11.91 -11.29
N GLU A 144 -0.71 -11.80 -12.49
CA GLU A 144 0.38 -12.64 -12.97
C GLU A 144 1.78 -12.10 -12.61
N GLN A 145 1.89 -11.17 -11.63
CA GLN A 145 3.18 -10.59 -11.29
C GLN A 145 4.11 -11.61 -10.65
N ALA A 146 5.33 -11.72 -11.20
CA ALA A 146 6.39 -12.49 -10.60
C ALA A 146 6.95 -11.78 -9.35
N GLY A 147 7.16 -12.54 -8.28
CA GLY A 147 7.74 -12.00 -7.05
C GLY A 147 7.56 -12.91 -5.85
N ILE A 148 7.74 -12.32 -4.66
CA ILE A 148 7.46 -12.97 -3.38
C ILE A 148 6.08 -12.54 -2.93
N ASP A 149 5.22 -13.50 -2.60
CA ASP A 149 3.91 -13.20 -2.02
C ASP A 149 4.08 -12.46 -0.68
N LEU A 150 3.39 -11.33 -0.55
CA LEU A 150 3.27 -10.53 0.65
C LEU A 150 1.80 -10.51 1.07
N TYR A 151 1.53 -11.01 2.28
CA TYR A 151 0.24 -10.86 2.94
C TYR A 151 0.31 -9.64 3.85
N ALA A 152 -0.36 -8.57 3.44
CA ALA A 152 -0.40 -7.31 4.16
C ALA A 152 -1.74 -7.19 4.90
N GLU A 153 -1.69 -6.98 6.21
CA GLU A 153 -2.85 -6.69 7.05
C GLU A 153 -2.67 -5.30 7.67
N LEU A 154 -3.66 -4.44 7.49
CA LEU A 154 -3.71 -3.11 8.10
C LEU A 154 -4.85 -3.07 9.10
N GLN A 155 -4.57 -2.64 10.33
CA GLN A 155 -5.58 -2.36 11.34
C GLN A 155 -5.64 -0.86 11.58
N ILE A 156 -6.81 -0.28 11.35
CA ILE A 156 -7.08 1.15 11.44
C ILE A 156 -7.84 1.42 12.73
N ILE A 157 -7.27 2.30 13.55
CA ILE A 157 -7.77 2.64 14.88
C ILE A 157 -7.90 4.16 14.94
N ASP A 158 -9.06 4.64 15.39
CA ASP A 158 -9.24 6.05 15.75
C ASP A 158 -8.53 6.28 17.08
N VAL A 159 -7.54 7.18 17.08
CA VAL A 159 -6.72 7.47 18.26
C VAL A 159 -7.41 8.35 19.29
N ASN A 160 -8.56 8.94 18.97
CA ASN A 160 -9.37 9.74 19.89
C ASN A 160 -10.36 8.86 20.65
N THR A 161 -10.96 7.88 19.98
CA THR A 161 -11.95 6.95 20.58
C THR A 161 -11.32 5.63 21.03
N CYS A 162 -10.12 5.31 20.53
CA CYS A 162 -9.45 4.02 20.72
C CYS A 162 -10.23 2.82 20.17
N THR A 163 -11.15 3.05 19.22
CA THR A 163 -11.96 2.02 18.57
C THR A 163 -11.46 1.74 17.16
N ALA A 164 -11.85 0.58 16.64
CA ALA A 164 -11.66 0.24 15.23
C ALA A 164 -12.45 1.19 14.31
N VAL A 165 -11.87 1.48 13.14
CA VAL A 165 -12.56 2.22 12.07
C VAL A 165 -13.10 1.21 11.06
N GLU A 166 -14.40 0.94 11.13
CA GLU A 166 -15.11 0.04 10.21
C GLU A 166 -15.54 0.80 8.94
N ASN A 167 -15.70 0.07 7.82
CA ASN A 167 -16.18 0.60 6.53
C ASN A 167 -15.34 1.75 5.96
N MET A 168 -14.05 1.81 6.30
CA MET A 168 -13.08 2.66 5.59
C MET A 168 -12.59 1.94 4.35
N TYR A 169 -12.79 2.53 3.19
CA TYR A 169 -12.24 2.01 1.94
C TYR A 169 -10.76 2.36 1.84
N VAL A 170 -9.91 1.33 1.70
CA VAL A 170 -8.45 1.48 1.63
C VAL A 170 -7.98 1.15 0.23
N ASP A 171 -7.59 2.17 -0.53
CA ASP A 171 -6.80 1.99 -1.75
C ASP A 171 -5.39 1.55 -1.34
N PHE A 172 -4.89 0.51 -2.02
CA PHE A 172 -3.61 -0.10 -1.73
C PHE A 172 -2.89 -0.38 -3.05
N TRP A 173 -1.79 0.34 -3.31
CA TRP A 173 -1.07 0.22 -4.57
C TRP A 173 0.44 0.33 -4.45
N HIS A 174 1.17 -0.35 -5.31
CA HIS A 174 2.63 -0.23 -5.40
C HIS A 174 3.17 -0.69 -6.76
N CYS A 175 4.43 -0.37 -7.05
CA CYS A 175 5.14 -0.90 -8.21
C CYS A 175 5.38 -2.41 -8.08
N ASN A 176 5.50 -3.09 -9.22
CA ASN A 176 5.99 -4.46 -9.25
C ASN A 176 7.48 -4.58 -8.85
N THR A 177 8.04 -5.78 -8.97
CA THR A 177 9.42 -6.09 -8.56
C THR A 177 10.49 -5.34 -9.36
N THR A 178 10.17 -4.83 -10.55
CA THR A 178 11.08 -4.03 -11.39
C THR A 178 10.87 -2.52 -11.24
N GLY A 179 9.97 -2.08 -10.37
CA GLY A 179 9.72 -0.66 -10.10
C GLY A 179 8.68 -0.01 -11.03
N VAL A 180 7.90 -0.79 -11.77
CA VAL A 180 6.86 -0.29 -12.69
C VAL A 180 5.47 -0.36 -12.04
N TYR A 181 4.71 0.74 -12.12
CA TYR A 181 3.31 0.82 -11.76
C TYR A 181 2.42 0.45 -12.94
N SER A 182 1.42 -0.41 -12.71
CA SER A 182 0.35 -0.71 -13.66
C SER A 182 -0.55 0.52 -13.90
N GLY A 183 -1.30 0.55 -14.99
CA GLY A 183 -2.35 1.54 -15.23
C GLY A 183 -1.85 2.96 -15.54
N VAL A 184 -0.54 3.18 -15.68
CA VAL A 184 0.04 4.51 -15.89
C VAL A 184 1.18 4.47 -16.91
N ILE A 185 1.11 5.35 -17.90
CA ILE A 185 2.20 5.58 -18.87
C ILE A 185 2.78 6.96 -18.56
N ALA A 186 4.02 6.99 -18.07
CA ALA A 186 4.69 8.23 -17.68
C ALA A 186 6.21 8.10 -17.83
N SER A 187 6.88 9.23 -18.07
CA SER A 187 8.33 9.30 -18.00
C SER A 187 8.81 8.92 -16.60
N GLY A 188 9.68 7.91 -16.50
CA GLY A 188 10.16 7.37 -15.24
C GLY A 188 9.34 6.20 -14.66
N ASN A 189 8.27 5.76 -15.32
CA ASN A 189 7.52 4.56 -14.97
C ASN A 189 7.79 3.40 -15.95
N GLY A 190 8.99 2.83 -15.89
CA GLY A 190 9.40 1.76 -16.81
C GLY A 190 9.54 2.25 -18.26
N ASN A 191 9.08 1.43 -19.22
CA ASN A 191 9.10 1.78 -20.64
C ASN A 191 7.86 2.62 -21.00
N SER A 192 8.03 3.93 -21.20
CA SER A 192 6.94 4.84 -21.56
C SER A 192 6.37 4.61 -22.97
N ALA A 193 7.02 3.81 -23.81
CA ALA A 193 6.47 3.39 -25.09
C ALA A 193 5.56 2.15 -25.00
N ASP A 194 5.52 1.45 -23.85
CA ASP A 194 4.59 0.34 -23.63
C ASP A 194 3.17 0.86 -23.36
N THR A 195 2.40 1.02 -24.44
CA THR A 195 1.01 1.46 -24.35
C THR A 195 0.09 0.43 -23.73
N THR A 196 0.50 -0.85 -23.64
CA THR A 196 -0.30 -1.91 -23.02
C THR A 196 -0.42 -1.73 -21.51
N ASN A 197 0.45 -0.92 -20.89
CA ASN A 197 0.46 -0.74 -19.44
C ASN A 197 -0.79 -0.02 -18.92
N ILE A 198 -1.44 0.81 -19.74
CA ILE A 198 -2.62 1.60 -19.33
C ILE A 198 -3.80 0.75 -18.88
N GLY A 199 -3.95 -0.46 -19.44
CA GLY A 199 -5.04 -1.39 -19.11
C GLY A 199 -4.69 -2.40 -18.01
N LYS A 200 -3.46 -2.38 -17.47
CA LYS A 200 -3.02 -3.32 -16.44
C LYS A 200 -3.47 -2.82 -15.06
N THR A 201 -3.78 -3.75 -14.16
CA THR A 201 -4.27 -3.41 -12.81
C THR A 201 -3.46 -4.08 -11.70
N PHE A 202 -2.42 -4.85 -12.01
CA PHE A 202 -1.63 -5.57 -11.01
C PHE A 202 -1.15 -4.69 -9.85
N ASN A 203 -1.01 -5.30 -8.67
CA ASN A 203 -0.60 -4.66 -7.41
C ASN A 203 -1.40 -3.41 -7.05
N ARG A 204 -2.68 -3.35 -7.48
CA ARG A 204 -3.66 -2.34 -7.10
C ARG A 204 -4.94 -3.00 -6.64
N GLY A 205 -5.50 -2.49 -5.56
CA GLY A 205 -6.83 -2.87 -5.13
C GLY A 205 -7.38 -1.97 -4.05
N LEU A 206 -8.67 -2.15 -3.82
CA LEU A 206 -9.46 -1.41 -2.89
C LEU A 206 -10.27 -2.39 -2.04
N ALA A 207 -10.32 -2.19 -0.73
CA ALA A 207 -11.20 -2.98 0.12
C ALA A 207 -11.62 -2.21 1.37
N PRO A 208 -12.85 -2.41 1.87
CA PRO A 208 -13.28 -1.83 3.13
C PRO A 208 -12.63 -2.52 4.33
N THR A 209 -12.43 -1.77 5.41
CA THR A 209 -12.13 -2.33 6.72
C THR A 209 -13.34 -3.04 7.32
N ASP A 210 -13.09 -4.17 7.99
CA ASP A 210 -14.12 -4.91 8.74
C ASP A 210 -14.47 -4.24 10.09
N SER A 211 -15.33 -4.88 10.88
CA SER A 211 -15.76 -4.41 12.20
C SER A 211 -14.63 -4.36 13.26
N ASN A 212 -13.49 -4.99 12.99
CA ASN A 212 -12.28 -4.87 13.82
C ASN A 212 -11.31 -3.81 13.25
N GLY A 213 -11.73 -3.07 12.23
CA GLY A 213 -10.96 -2.03 11.56
C GLY A 213 -9.88 -2.60 10.66
N VAL A 214 -10.04 -3.85 10.19
CA VAL A 214 -9.00 -4.59 9.48
C VAL A 214 -9.31 -4.69 8.01
N VAL A 215 -8.30 -4.41 7.19
CA VAL A 215 -8.29 -4.72 5.76
C VAL A 215 -7.04 -5.55 5.45
N SER A 216 -7.17 -6.52 4.54
CA SER A 216 -6.06 -7.41 4.17
C SER A 216 -5.92 -7.51 2.66
N PHE A 217 -4.67 -7.54 2.21
CA PHE A 217 -4.30 -7.71 0.80
C PHE A 217 -3.29 -8.85 0.65
N THR A 218 -3.47 -9.66 -0.39
CA THR A 218 -2.44 -10.56 -0.90
C THR A 218 -1.83 -9.90 -2.13
N THR A 219 -0.54 -9.59 -2.05
CA THR A 219 0.19 -8.85 -3.09
C THR A 219 1.57 -9.44 -3.34
N THR A 220 2.35 -8.86 -4.24
CA THR A 220 3.78 -9.15 -4.40
C THR A 220 4.63 -8.16 -3.61
N PHE A 221 5.80 -8.57 -3.12
CA PHE A 221 6.72 -7.65 -2.45
C PHE A 221 7.16 -6.55 -3.44
N PRO A 222 7.01 -5.25 -3.09
CA PRO A 222 7.29 -4.17 -4.02
C PRO A 222 8.78 -4.07 -4.35
N GLY A 223 9.07 -3.78 -5.62
CA GLY A 223 10.40 -3.40 -6.06
C GLY A 223 10.82 -2.02 -5.55
N HIS A 224 11.78 -1.42 -6.24
CA HIS A 224 12.16 -0.02 -6.05
C HIS A 224 12.40 0.61 -7.42
N TYR A 225 12.33 1.94 -7.47
CA TYR A 225 12.63 2.72 -8.67
C TYR A 225 13.50 3.91 -8.29
N THR A 226 14.14 4.51 -9.29
CA THR A 226 15.18 5.53 -9.10
C THR A 226 14.78 6.58 -8.08
N GLY A 227 15.62 6.75 -7.05
CA GLY A 227 15.42 7.73 -6.00
C GLY A 227 14.38 7.38 -4.94
N ARG A 228 13.75 6.19 -4.96
CA ARG A 228 12.71 5.81 -3.99
C ARG A 228 13.00 4.46 -3.35
N ALA A 229 12.88 4.38 -2.02
CA ALA A 229 12.91 3.11 -1.29
C ALA A 229 11.70 2.25 -1.64
N SER A 230 11.73 0.93 -1.42
CA SER A 230 10.54 0.08 -1.55
C SER A 230 9.42 0.56 -0.62
N HIS A 231 8.24 0.81 -1.18
CA HIS A 231 7.09 1.32 -0.46
C HIS A 231 5.79 0.81 -1.04
N ILE A 232 4.75 0.92 -0.23
CA ILE A 232 3.36 0.69 -0.62
C ILE A 232 2.57 1.94 -0.30
N HIS A 233 1.78 2.41 -1.24
CA HIS A 233 0.88 3.52 -1.04
C HIS A 233 -0.44 3.04 -0.42
N VAL A 234 -0.99 3.86 0.45
CA VAL A 234 -2.30 3.66 1.05
C VAL A 234 -3.10 4.96 1.02
N LEU A 235 -4.38 4.87 0.67
CA LEU A 235 -5.33 5.98 0.81
C LEU A 235 -6.59 5.46 1.48
N GLY A 236 -6.93 6.03 2.63
CA GLY A 236 -8.17 5.73 3.34
C GLY A 236 -9.25 6.72 2.94
N SER A 237 -10.44 6.23 2.61
CA SER A 237 -11.58 7.06 2.23
C SER A 237 -12.89 6.59 2.88
N HIS A 238 -13.79 7.55 3.07
CA HIS A 238 -15.15 7.36 3.60
C HIS A 238 -16.18 8.07 2.71
N ASP A 239 -17.47 7.91 3.02
CA ASP A 239 -18.60 8.59 2.36
C ASP A 239 -18.72 8.35 0.85
N GLY A 240 -18.07 7.33 0.28
CA GLY A 240 -18.21 6.99 -1.13
C GLY A 240 -19.28 5.94 -1.38
N THR A 241 -19.51 5.68 -2.66
CA THR A 241 -20.52 4.74 -3.13
C THR A 241 -19.86 3.60 -3.89
N VAL A 242 -20.22 2.37 -3.54
CA VAL A 242 -19.90 1.18 -4.34
C VAL A 242 -20.82 1.16 -5.55
N LEU A 243 -20.22 1.16 -6.73
CA LEU A 243 -20.93 1.13 -8.01
C LEU A 243 -21.25 -0.32 -8.41
N ALA A 244 -22.22 -0.49 -9.31
CA ALA A 244 -22.67 -1.81 -9.76
C ALA A 244 -21.57 -2.67 -10.40
N ASN A 245 -20.54 -2.03 -10.97
CA ASN A 245 -19.36 -2.67 -11.54
C ASN A 245 -18.29 -3.03 -10.49
N LYS A 246 -18.61 -2.95 -9.18
CA LYS A 246 -17.69 -3.23 -8.06
C LYS A 246 -16.47 -2.30 -8.00
N THR A 247 -16.61 -1.07 -8.48
CA THR A 247 -15.66 0.02 -8.19
C THR A 247 -16.26 0.96 -7.16
N TYR A 248 -15.46 1.92 -6.68
CA TYR A 248 -15.85 2.88 -5.66
C TYR A 248 -15.66 4.30 -6.18
N SER A 249 -16.60 5.20 -5.86
CA SER A 249 -16.58 6.59 -6.34
C SER A 249 -17.15 7.56 -5.31
N GLY A 250 -16.78 8.84 -5.42
CA GLY A 250 -17.31 9.93 -4.59
C GLY A 250 -16.84 9.95 -3.14
N GLY A 251 -15.87 9.09 -2.77
CA GLY A 251 -15.34 9.06 -1.42
C GLY A 251 -14.48 10.29 -1.07
N LYS A 252 -14.51 10.67 0.21
CA LYS A 252 -13.63 11.70 0.78
C LYS A 252 -12.39 11.03 1.35
N ALA A 253 -11.21 11.50 0.92
CA ALA A 253 -9.95 11.04 1.47
C ALA A 253 -9.81 11.46 2.93
N ALA A 254 -9.62 10.50 3.82
CA ALA A 254 -9.34 10.70 5.24
C ALA A 254 -7.84 10.68 5.55
N HIS A 255 -7.07 9.95 4.74
CA HIS A 255 -5.62 9.89 4.89
C HIS A 255 -4.93 9.39 3.61
N VAL A 256 -3.73 9.93 3.32
CA VAL A 256 -2.85 9.44 2.25
C VAL A 256 -1.45 9.17 2.82
N GLY A 257 -0.97 7.94 2.68
CA GLY A 257 0.25 7.49 3.33
C GLY A 257 1.12 6.57 2.47
N GLN A 258 2.34 6.33 2.96
CA GLN A 258 3.24 5.31 2.42
C GLN A 258 3.76 4.42 3.55
N ILE A 259 3.71 3.11 3.32
CA ILE A 259 4.32 2.07 4.14
C ILE A 259 5.70 1.79 3.56
N PHE A 260 6.75 2.02 4.34
CA PHE A 260 8.11 1.72 3.94
C PHE A 260 8.54 0.36 4.48
N LEU A 261 9.14 -0.45 3.61
CA LEU A 261 9.62 -1.77 3.99
C LEU A 261 11.12 -1.68 4.30
N THR A 262 11.54 -2.24 5.44
CA THR A 262 12.95 -2.22 5.83
C THR A 262 13.76 -3.20 5.00
N LYS A 263 15.06 -2.91 4.87
CA LYS A 263 16.02 -3.70 4.08
C LYS A 263 16.18 -5.16 4.55
N ILE A 264 15.63 -5.50 5.72
CA ILE A 264 15.61 -6.85 6.27
C ILE A 264 14.61 -7.75 5.52
N LEU A 265 13.48 -7.19 5.11
CA LEU A 265 12.43 -7.88 4.36
C LEU A 265 12.65 -7.85 2.85
N SER A 266 13.52 -6.97 2.35
CA SER A 266 14.12 -7.13 1.03
C SER A 266 15.19 -8.20 1.15
N PRO A 267 14.98 -9.46 0.72
CA PRO A 267 16.08 -10.40 0.73
C PRO A 267 17.16 -9.81 -0.19
N LYS A 268 18.42 -10.20 0.00
CA LYS A 268 19.51 -9.85 -0.92
C LYS A 268 19.29 -10.52 -2.30
N TRP A 269 18.20 -10.21 -2.98
CA TRP A 269 18.00 -10.53 -4.37
C TRP A 269 18.57 -9.38 -5.17
N ARG A 270 19.89 -9.48 -5.34
CA ARG A 270 20.53 -9.01 -6.57
C ARG A 270 19.93 -9.88 -7.67
N LEU A 271 18.72 -9.57 -8.12
CA LEU A 271 18.31 -9.96 -9.46
C LEU A 271 19.46 -9.47 -10.33
N ARG A 272 20.15 -10.40 -11.00
CA ARG A 272 21.02 -10.01 -12.10
C ARG A 272 20.16 -9.08 -12.94
N PRO A 273 20.63 -7.87 -13.28
CA PRO A 273 19.99 -7.12 -14.34
C PRO A 273 19.84 -8.13 -15.48
N SER A 274 18.62 -8.34 -15.97
CA SER A 274 18.48 -8.91 -17.29
C SER A 274 19.27 -7.96 -18.17
N THR A 275 20.46 -8.40 -18.58
CA THR A 275 21.19 -7.81 -19.69
C THR A 275 20.26 -7.93 -20.89
N GLN A 276 19.58 -6.84 -21.18
CA GLN A 276 19.24 -6.41 -22.53
C GLN A 276 19.58 -4.93 -22.58
#